data_AF-A0A0M4D1P7-F1
#
_entry.id   AF-A0A0M4D1P7-F1
#
_cell.length_a   1.000
_cell.length_b   1.000
_cell.length_c   1.000
_cell.angle_alpha   90.00
_cell.angle_beta   90.00
_cell.angle_gamma   90.00
#
_symmetry.space_group_name_H-M   'P 1'
#
loop_
_entity.id
_entity.type
_entity.pdbx_description
1 polymer ?
#
loop_
_entity_poly.entity_id
_entity_poly.type
_entity_poly.pdbx_seq_one_letter_code
_entity_poly.pdbx_strand_id
1 'polypeptide(L)'
;MTLNDKELLKRDANRNIGEELLQSIRAIKSGKVGRTTPVEISPIAEARHKLDLSQGEFAKLLGVSPRTLQEWEQGRRQPSGAAKSLIAIAIKRPEVLKEILAA
;
A
#
# COMPACT_ATOMS: atom_id res chain seq x y z
N MET A 1 13.69 -25.33 23.47
CA MET A 1 13.75 -24.79 24.84
C MET A 1 13.87 -23.28 24.74
N THR A 2 13.08 -22.54 25.52
CA THR A 2 13.19 -21.08 25.64
C THR A 2 14.36 -20.75 26.57
N LEU A 3 15.19 -19.77 26.21
CA LEU A 3 16.31 -19.33 27.05
C LEU A 3 15.80 -18.71 28.35
N ASN A 4 16.54 -18.89 29.44
CA ASN A 4 16.27 -18.19 30.70
C ASN A 4 16.82 -16.74 30.67
N ASP A 5 16.38 -15.90 31.61
CA ASP A 5 16.73 -14.47 31.63
C ASP A 5 18.24 -14.19 31.70
N LYS A 6 18.98 -15.04 32.43
CA LYS A 6 20.43 -14.91 32.57
C LYS A 6 21.17 -15.22 31.26
N GLU A 7 20.63 -16.15 30.47
CA GLU A 7 21.14 -16.49 29.15
C GLU A 7 20.78 -15.41 28.12
N LEU A 8 19.59 -14.81 28.20
CA LEU A 8 19.19 -13.69 27.34
C LEU A 8 20.10 -12.47 27.54
N LEU A 9 20.38 -12.10 28.78
CA LEU A 9 21.29 -10.98 29.10
C LEU A 9 22.71 -11.22 28.57
N LYS A 10 23.24 -12.44 28.72
CA LYS A 10 24.55 -12.81 28.16
C LYS A 10 24.58 -12.76 26.63
N ARG A 11 23.49 -13.18 25.99
CA ARG A 11 23.35 -13.12 24.53
C ARG A 11 23.34 -11.67 24.07
N ASP A 12 22.46 -10.85 24.65
CA ASP A 12 22.25 -9.48 24.20
C ASP A 12 23.44 -8.56 24.53
N ALA A 13 24.19 -8.84 25.60
CA ALA A 13 25.44 -8.14 25.91
C ALA A 13 26.54 -8.29 24.83
N ASN A 14 26.49 -9.36 24.04
CA ASN A 14 27.47 -9.63 22.98
C ASN A 14 26.94 -9.32 21.57
N ARG A 15 25.71 -8.82 21.44
CA ARG A 15 25.08 -8.53 20.14
C ARG A 15 25.34 -7.10 19.69
N ASN A 16 25.63 -6.95 18.39
CA ASN A 16 25.64 -5.65 17.73
C ASN A 16 24.35 -5.48 16.91
N ILE A 17 23.32 -4.94 17.55
CA ILE A 17 22.01 -4.75 16.93
C ILE A 17 22.09 -3.84 15.70
N GLY A 18 23.01 -2.86 15.69
CA GLY A 18 23.20 -1.97 14.54
C GLY A 18 23.65 -2.72 13.28
N GLU A 19 24.66 -3.58 13.39
CA GLU A 19 25.14 -4.39 12.26
C GLU A 19 24.08 -5.40 11.81
N GLU A 20 23.36 -6.02 12.74
CA GLU A 20 22.27 -6.96 12.41
C GLU A 20 21.13 -6.29 11.62
N LEU A 21 20.77 -5.05 11.99
CA LEU A 21 19.78 -4.26 11.26
C LEU A 21 20.26 -3.88 9.86
N LEU A 22 21.52 -3.43 9.73
CA LEU A 22 22.12 -3.11 8.44
C LEU A 22 22.20 -4.34 7.54
N GLN A 23 22.59 -5.49 8.09
CA GLN A 23 22.60 -6.77 7.38
C GLN A 23 21.20 -7.15 6.88
N SER A 24 20.18 -6.97 7.72
CA SER A 24 18.79 -7.24 7.36
C SER A 24 18.30 -6.33 6.22
N ILE A 25 18.62 -5.03 6.27
CA ILE A 25 18.29 -4.09 5.18
C ILE A 25 19.00 -4.49 3.87
N ARG A 26 20.29 -4.84 3.92
CA ARG A 26 21.05 -5.32 2.75
C ARG A 26 20.46 -6.61 2.18
N ALA A 27 20.04 -7.54 3.04
CA ALA A 27 19.37 -8.78 2.63
C ALA A 27 18.06 -8.49 1.89
N ILE A 28 17.20 -7.61 2.43
CA ILE A 28 15.94 -7.20 1.78
C ILE A 28 16.22 -6.53 0.43
N LYS A 29 17.17 -5.61 0.37
CA LYS A 29 17.57 -4.93 -0.88
C LYS A 29 18.13 -5.87 -1.95
N SER A 30 18.78 -6.96 -1.53
CA SER A 30 19.27 -8.01 -2.44
C SER A 30 18.23 -9.07 -2.80
N GLY A 31 16.96 -8.88 -2.39
CA GLY A 31 15.87 -9.79 -2.69
C GLY A 31 15.81 -11.03 -1.79
N LYS A 32 16.69 -11.15 -0.78
CA LYS A 32 16.56 -12.17 0.29
C LYS A 32 15.49 -11.73 1.27
N VAL A 33 14.24 -11.85 0.83
CA VAL A 33 13.05 -11.64 1.65
C VAL A 33 12.59 -12.98 2.23
N GLY A 34 11.98 -12.93 3.41
CA GLY A 34 11.34 -14.09 4.02
C GLY A 34 10.06 -14.49 3.27
N ARG A 35 8.97 -14.70 4.01
CA ARG A 35 7.67 -14.97 3.38
C ARG A 35 7.15 -13.73 2.65
N THR A 36 7.00 -13.84 1.33
CA THR A 36 6.24 -12.88 0.53
C THR A 36 4.76 -13.23 0.55
N THR A 37 3.90 -12.26 0.85
CA THR A 37 2.44 -12.42 0.66
C THR A 37 2.04 -11.52 -0.49
N PRO A 38 1.73 -12.06 -1.68
CA PRO A 38 1.22 -11.24 -2.76
C PRO A 38 -0.13 -10.67 -2.34
N VAL A 39 -0.27 -9.34 -2.39
CA VAL A 39 -1.54 -8.66 -2.17
C VAL A 39 -2.04 -8.23 -3.54
N GLU A 40 -3.19 -8.75 -3.95
CA GLU A 40 -3.86 -8.28 -5.14
C GLU A 40 -4.41 -6.87 -4.89
N ILE A 41 -3.91 -5.90 -5.65
CA ILE A 41 -4.40 -4.52 -5.60
C ILE A 41 -5.66 -4.46 -6.46
N SER A 42 -6.76 -3.95 -5.91
CA SER A 42 -7.98 -3.79 -6.71
C SER A 42 -7.75 -2.78 -7.84
N PRO A 43 -8.41 -2.94 -9.00
CA PRO A 43 -8.27 -2.00 -10.12
C PRO A 43 -8.59 -0.54 -9.73
N ILE A 44 -9.42 -0.37 -8.70
CA ILE A 44 -9.83 0.93 -8.17
C ILE A 44 -8.69 1.58 -7.39
N ALA A 45 -8.00 0.80 -6.56
CA ALA A 45 -6.80 1.27 -5.89
C ALA A 45 -5.67 1.55 -6.88
N GLU A 46 -5.52 0.73 -7.94
CA GLU A 46 -4.56 1.00 -9.02
C GLU A 46 -4.85 2.35 -9.71
N ALA A 47 -6.11 2.62 -10.03
CA ALA A 47 -6.54 3.90 -10.62
C ALA A 47 -6.16 5.09 -9.73
N ARG A 48 -6.41 4.98 -8.43
CA ARG A 48 -6.03 5.99 -7.43
C ARG A 48 -4.51 6.20 -7.39
N HIS A 49 -3.74 5.12 -7.35
CA HIS A 49 -2.28 5.18 -7.29
C HIS A 49 -1.67 5.78 -8.55
N LYS A 50 -2.23 5.56 -9.75
CA LYS A 50 -1.80 6.22 -10.99
C LYS A 50 -1.97 7.73 -10.97
N LEU A 51 -2.92 8.22 -10.18
CA LEU A 51 -3.17 9.65 -9.99
C LEU A 51 -2.36 10.26 -8.84
N ASP A 52 -1.60 9.46 -8.10
CA ASP A 52 -0.85 9.88 -6.91
C ASP A 52 -1.74 10.48 -5.80
N LEU A 53 -2.98 9.99 -5.68
CA LEU A 53 -3.96 10.51 -4.73
C LEU A 53 -4.11 9.65 -3.48
N SER A 54 -4.36 10.31 -2.35
CA SER A 54 -4.90 9.66 -1.16
C SER A 54 -6.34 9.18 -1.40
N GLN A 55 -6.82 8.28 -0.54
CA GLN A 55 -8.19 7.79 -0.61
C GLN A 55 -9.22 8.92 -0.44
N GLY A 56 -8.93 9.92 0.40
CA GLY A 56 -9.81 11.07 0.57
C GLY A 56 -9.92 11.93 -0.69
N GLU A 57 -8.78 12.23 -1.33
CA GLU A 57 -8.74 13.05 -2.55
C GLU A 57 -9.42 12.34 -3.72
N PHE A 58 -9.17 11.04 -3.90
CA PHE A 58 -9.81 10.28 -4.97
C PHE A 58 -11.32 10.12 -4.75
N ALA A 59 -11.76 9.95 -3.49
CA ALA A 59 -13.18 9.94 -3.16
C ALA A 59 -13.84 11.29 -3.50
N LYS A 60 -13.16 12.40 -3.20
CA LYS A 60 -13.62 13.75 -3.57
C LYS A 60 -13.74 13.92 -5.09
N LEU A 61 -12.74 13.45 -5.86
CA LEU A 61 -12.78 13.46 -7.33
C LEU A 61 -13.97 12.67 -7.88
N LEU A 62 -14.27 11.51 -7.29
CA LEU A 62 -15.38 10.66 -7.71
C LEU A 62 -16.74 11.12 -7.15
N GLY A 63 -16.78 12.15 -6.31
CA GLY A 63 -18.02 12.64 -5.69
C GLY A 63 -18.64 11.67 -4.68
N VAL A 64 -17.82 10.84 -4.01
CA VAL A 64 -18.27 9.85 -3.03
C VAL A 64 -17.59 10.02 -1.67
N SER A 65 -18.14 9.39 -0.64
CA SER A 65 -17.48 9.39 0.68
C SER A 65 -16.20 8.53 0.66
N PRO A 66 -15.18 8.85 1.49
CA PRO A 66 -14.00 7.99 1.66
C PRO A 66 -14.37 6.56 2.05
N ARG A 67 -15.43 6.41 2.87
CA ARG A 67 -15.96 5.09 3.24
C ARG A 67 -16.52 4.34 2.04
N THR A 68 -17.25 4.99 1.15
CA THR A 68 -17.74 4.37 -0.10
C THR A 68 -16.57 3.86 -0.95
N LEU A 69 -15.54 4.69 -1.15
CA LEU A 69 -14.34 4.28 -1.87
C LEU A 69 -13.63 3.09 -1.17
N GLN A 70 -13.60 3.07 0.16
CA GLN A 70 -13.02 1.96 0.93
C GLN A 70 -13.74 0.65 0.69
N GLU A 71 -15.08 0.67 0.72
CA GLU A 71 -15.90 -0.51 0.45
C GLU A 71 -15.68 -1.04 -0.98
N TRP A 72 -15.40 -0.14 -1.94
CA TRP A 72 -15.05 -0.51 -3.31
C TRP A 72 -13.64 -1.08 -3.44
N GLU A 73 -12.63 -0.41 -2.89
CA GLU A 73 -11.23 -0.86 -2.98
C GLU A 73 -11.01 -2.22 -2.28
N GLN A 74 -11.81 -2.51 -1.25
CA GLN A 74 -11.80 -3.78 -0.51
C GLN A 74 -12.75 -4.83 -1.09
N GLY A 75 -13.45 -4.54 -2.20
CA GLY A 75 -14.32 -5.48 -2.90
C GLY A 75 -15.64 -5.82 -2.19
N ARG A 76 -15.98 -5.14 -1.09
CA ARG A 76 -17.25 -5.35 -0.37
C ARG A 76 -18.46 -4.78 -1.10
N ARG A 77 -18.24 -3.76 -1.94
CA ARG A 77 -19.28 -3.16 -2.80
C ARG A 77 -18.73 -2.89 -4.18
N GLN A 78 -19.65 -2.76 -5.14
CA GLN A 78 -19.33 -2.42 -6.52
C GLN A 78 -19.64 -0.94 -6.80
N PRO A 79 -18.80 -0.24 -7.60
CA PRO A 79 -19.08 1.10 -8.05
C PRO A 79 -20.29 1.15 -9.00
N SER A 80 -20.94 2.32 -9.05
CA SER A 80 -22.00 2.61 -10.01
C SER A 80 -21.46 2.59 -11.45
N GLY A 81 -22.34 2.51 -12.45
CA GLY A 81 -21.93 2.53 -13.86
C GLY A 81 -21.11 3.76 -14.24
N ALA A 82 -21.53 4.95 -13.79
CA ALA A 82 -20.79 6.20 -14.01
C ALA A 82 -19.41 6.19 -13.33
N ALA A 83 -19.34 5.71 -12.07
CA ALA A 83 -18.07 5.59 -11.36
C ALA A 83 -17.12 4.60 -12.04
N LYS A 84 -17.62 3.48 -12.58
CA LYS A 84 -16.81 2.53 -13.37
C LYS A 84 -16.18 3.21 -14.60
N SER A 85 -16.93 4.03 -15.31
CA SER A 85 -16.41 4.78 -16.47
C SER A 85 -15.31 5.76 -16.06
N LEU A 86 -15.49 6.52 -14.97
CA LEU A 86 -14.47 7.44 -14.45
C LEU A 86 -13.21 6.70 -13.99
N ILE A 87 -13.36 5.58 -13.28
CA ILE A 87 -12.24 4.72 -12.86
C ILE A 87 -11.51 4.17 -14.09
N ALA A 88 -12.23 3.75 -15.14
CA ALA A 88 -11.61 3.28 -16.37
C ALA A 88 -10.79 4.38 -17.08
N ILE A 89 -11.28 5.63 -17.05
CA ILE A 89 -10.53 6.79 -17.55
C ILE A 89 -9.28 7.01 -16.69
N ALA A 90 -9.39 6.98 -15.36
CA ALA A 90 -8.25 7.10 -14.45
C ALA A 90 -7.15 6.05 -14.70
N ILE A 91 -7.53 4.82 -15.10
CA ILE A 91 -6.58 3.75 -15.41
C ILE A 91 -5.91 3.97 -16.78
N LYS A 92 -6.67 4.38 -17.80
CA LYS A 92 -6.21 4.45 -19.19
C LYS A 92 -5.56 5.77 -19.56
N ARG A 93 -6.08 6.88 -19.05
CA ARG A 93 -5.72 8.27 -19.41
C ARG A 93 -5.69 9.14 -18.14
N PRO A 94 -4.82 8.83 -17.15
CA PRO A 94 -4.75 9.55 -15.88
C PRO A 94 -4.48 11.05 -16.03
N GLU A 95 -3.76 11.46 -17.08
CA GLU A 95 -3.40 12.84 -17.35
C GLU A 95 -4.63 13.76 -17.53
N VAL A 96 -5.72 13.26 -18.11
CA VAL A 96 -6.97 14.03 -18.28
C VAL A 96 -7.54 14.43 -16.93
N LEU A 97 -7.50 13.53 -15.95
CA LEU A 97 -7.98 13.82 -14.60
C LEU A 97 -7.00 14.69 -13.81
N LYS A 98 -5.69 14.53 -14.04
CA LYS A 98 -4.67 15.42 -13.44
C LYS A 98 -4.81 16.86 -13.96
N GLU A 99 -5.10 17.04 -15.24
CA GLU A 99 -5.38 18.37 -15.83
C GLU A 99 -6.61 19.03 -15.19
N ILE A 100 -7.70 18.27 -15.02
CA ILE A 100 -8.94 18.76 -14.38
C ILE A 100 -8.70 19.14 -12.91
N LEU A 101 -7.83 18.42 -12.20
CA LEU A 101 -7.49 18.70 -10.79
C LEU A 101 -6.55 19.90 -10.62
N ALA A 102 -5.77 20.24 -11.66
CA ALA A 102 -4.83 21.35 -11.64
C ALA A 102 -5.47 22.69 -12.03
N ALA A 103 -6.68 22.65 -12.59
CA ALA A 103 -7.51 23.81 -12.95
C ALA A 103 -8.33 24.31 -11.75
#